data_AF-A0A945T3R4-F1
#
_entry.id   AF-A0A945T3R4-F1
#
_cell.length_a   1.000
_cell.length_b   1.000
_cell.length_c   1.000
_cell.angle_alpha   90.00
_cell.angle_beta   90.00
_cell.angle_gamma   90.00
#
_symmetry.space_group_name_H-M   'P 1'
#
loop_
_entity.id
_entity.type
_entity.pdbx_description
1 polymer ?
#
loop_
_entity_poly.entity_id
_entity_poly.type
_entity_poly.pdbx_seq_one_letter_code
_entity_poly.pdbx_strand_id
1 'polypeptide(L)'
;ATLSVVTEGANALGGALVGAASTAGKNVAEMIAEPPKAVLLMGIEAKDLSSTDAIRKTDFVVAMAAFSDGLNDLQADIVLPMAAFTETSGTLVNMEGSWQSFQGVVAPKGEARPGWKILRVLGTLANLDGFDLDTSEEVLAEAKTATESAAQAGGWSAPSSLGSDQTTVSIGHGIYAVDPLVRRSEALQQSHLGQQKGEIA
;
A
#
# COMPACT_ATOMS: atom_id res chain seq x y z
N ALA A 1 -6.93 29.32 9.67
CA ALA A 1 -7.57 28.22 8.92
C ALA A 1 -7.06 26.91 9.48
N THR A 2 -7.92 25.92 9.66
CA THR A 2 -7.52 24.57 10.11
C THR A 2 -7.39 23.70 8.87
N LEU A 3 -6.20 23.15 8.64
CA LEU A 3 -5.97 22.18 7.57
C LEU A 3 -6.31 20.79 8.12
N SER A 4 -7.26 20.11 7.50
CA SER A 4 -7.56 18.70 7.76
C SER A 4 -7.10 17.88 6.56
N VAL A 5 -6.20 16.92 6.80
CA VAL A 5 -5.70 16.00 5.77
C VAL A 5 -6.40 14.67 5.93
N VAL A 6 -6.99 14.17 4.85
CA VAL A 6 -7.60 12.83 4.80
C VAL A 6 -6.60 11.91 4.12
N THR A 7 -6.27 10.79 4.74
CA THR A 7 -5.33 9.82 4.17
C THR A 7 -5.99 9.00 3.06
N GLU A 8 -5.25 8.74 1.99
CA GLU A 8 -5.71 7.90 0.88
C GLU A 8 -5.47 6.41 1.16
N GLY A 9 -6.52 5.61 1.15
CA GLY A 9 -6.45 4.16 1.35
C GLY A 9 -6.24 3.73 2.81
N ALA A 10 -6.55 2.46 3.08
CA ALA A 10 -6.57 1.93 4.46
C ALA A 10 -5.18 1.76 5.10
N ASN A 11 -4.12 1.66 4.30
CA ASN A 11 -2.76 1.44 4.79
C ASN A 11 -1.97 2.73 5.05
N ALA A 12 -2.44 3.89 4.58
CA ALA A 12 -1.65 5.12 4.59
C ALA A 12 -1.29 5.58 6.01
N LEU A 13 -2.26 5.67 6.92
CA LEU A 13 -1.98 6.12 8.28
C LEU A 13 -1.17 5.10 9.07
N GLY A 14 -1.51 3.81 8.98
CA GLY A 14 -0.74 2.75 9.63
C GLY A 14 0.72 2.73 9.16
N GLY A 15 0.94 2.82 7.84
CA GLY A 15 2.27 2.92 7.23
C GLY A 15 3.04 4.15 7.71
N ALA A 16 2.39 5.32 7.77
CA ALA A 16 3.02 6.53 8.29
C ALA A 16 3.43 6.39 9.77
N LEU A 17 2.58 5.80 10.60
CA LEU A 17 2.85 5.59 12.03
C LEU A 17 4.06 4.68 12.29
N VAL A 18 4.22 3.62 11.49
CA VAL A 18 5.36 2.71 11.57
C VAL A 18 6.61 3.22 10.83
N GLY A 19 6.57 4.45 10.30
CA GLY A 19 7.71 5.05 9.61
C GLY A 19 7.96 4.48 8.21
N ALA A 20 6.95 3.88 7.55
CA ALA A 20 7.03 3.42 6.16
C ALA A 20 7.01 4.57 5.12
N ALA A 21 7.35 5.78 5.55
CA ALA A 21 7.69 6.89 4.68
C ALA A 21 9.21 6.93 4.49
N SER A 22 9.69 7.37 3.32
CA SER A 22 11.13 7.51 3.11
C SER A 22 11.70 8.61 4.03
N THR A 23 12.27 8.19 5.15
CA THR A 23 13.16 9.01 5.99
C THR A 23 14.62 8.87 5.54
N ALA A 24 14.92 7.76 4.87
CA ALA A 24 16.14 7.49 4.12
C ALA A 24 15.78 6.91 2.75
N GLY A 25 16.55 7.27 1.72
CA GLY A 25 16.33 6.81 0.35
C GLY A 25 15.48 7.75 -0.51
N LYS A 26 14.90 7.20 -1.58
CA LYS A 26 14.06 7.93 -2.54
C LYS A 26 12.58 7.78 -2.20
N ASN A 27 11.80 8.83 -2.37
CA ASN A 27 10.33 8.72 -2.40
C ASN A 27 9.84 8.15 -3.74
N VAL A 28 8.54 7.87 -3.86
CA VAL A 28 7.94 7.27 -5.07
C VAL A 28 8.20 8.12 -6.33
N ALA A 29 8.07 9.45 -6.24
CA ALA A 29 8.30 10.33 -7.39
C ALA A 29 9.78 10.31 -7.84
N GLU A 30 10.71 10.26 -6.89
CA GLU A 30 12.14 10.13 -7.16
C GLU A 30 12.51 8.74 -7.71
N MET A 31 11.87 7.68 -7.22
CA MET A 31 12.00 6.32 -7.78
C MET A 31 11.44 6.25 -9.20
N ILE A 32 10.39 7.00 -9.53
CA ILE A 32 9.87 7.08 -10.90
C ILE A 32 10.84 7.85 -11.81
N ALA A 33 11.39 8.96 -11.33
CA ALA A 33 12.33 9.78 -12.09
C ALA A 33 13.68 9.08 -12.32
N GLU A 34 14.16 8.34 -11.33
CA GLU A 34 15.42 7.60 -11.37
C GLU A 34 15.20 6.17 -10.83
N PRO A 35 14.70 5.25 -11.69
CA PRO A 35 14.34 3.89 -11.32
C PRO A 35 15.45 3.13 -10.59
N PRO A 36 15.14 2.44 -9.47
CA PRO A 36 16.10 1.56 -8.83
C PRO A 36 16.39 0.34 -9.73
N LYS A 37 17.44 -0.42 -9.39
CA LYS A 37 17.72 -1.69 -10.08
C LYS A 37 16.69 -2.77 -9.77
N ALA A 38 16.07 -2.72 -8.59
CA ALA A 38 15.05 -3.67 -8.19
C ALA A 38 13.92 -2.96 -7.45
N VAL A 39 12.69 -3.44 -7.62
CA VAL A 39 11.51 -2.94 -6.91
C VAL A 39 10.64 -4.10 -6.42
N LEU A 40 10.17 -3.99 -5.17
CA LEU A 40 9.16 -4.86 -4.59
C LEU A 40 7.84 -4.09 -4.49
N LEU A 41 6.84 -4.51 -5.24
CA LEU A 41 5.51 -3.90 -5.27
C LEU A 41 4.55 -4.72 -4.41
N MET A 42 4.07 -4.15 -3.30
CA MET A 42 3.14 -4.83 -2.40
C MET A 42 1.72 -4.30 -2.58
N GLY A 43 0.85 -5.09 -3.21
CA GLY A 43 -0.55 -4.74 -3.44
C GLY A 43 -0.77 -3.56 -4.38
N ILE A 44 0.25 -3.18 -5.16
CA ILE A 44 0.21 -2.07 -6.13
C ILE A 44 -0.05 -2.63 -7.52
N GLU A 45 -1.06 -2.11 -8.20
CA GLU A 45 -1.36 -2.40 -9.61
C GLU A 45 -0.86 -1.27 -10.52
N ALA A 46 -0.71 -1.56 -11.81
CA ALA A 46 -0.36 -0.55 -12.81
C ALA A 46 -1.29 0.69 -12.80
N LYS A 47 -2.56 0.49 -12.45
CA LYS A 47 -3.58 1.55 -12.35
C LYS A 47 -3.39 2.47 -11.14
N ASP A 48 -2.64 2.02 -10.13
CA ASP A 48 -2.36 2.81 -8.93
C ASP A 48 -1.13 3.72 -9.10
N LEU A 49 -0.42 3.58 -10.23
CA LEU A 49 0.77 4.37 -10.55
C LEU A 49 0.45 5.47 -11.56
N SER A 50 1.05 6.65 -11.35
CA SER A 50 0.95 7.76 -12.31
C SER A 50 1.63 7.45 -13.66
N SER A 51 2.63 6.56 -13.64
CA SER A 51 3.26 5.99 -14.83
C SER A 51 3.85 4.62 -14.52
N THR A 52 3.71 3.68 -15.45
CA THR A 52 4.33 2.35 -15.38
C THR A 52 5.70 2.30 -16.07
N ASP A 53 6.08 3.32 -16.84
CA ASP A 53 7.31 3.32 -17.63
C ASP A 53 8.56 3.20 -16.76
N ALA A 54 8.55 3.83 -15.58
CA ALA A 54 9.65 3.74 -14.63
C ALA A 54 9.82 2.31 -14.09
N ILE A 55 8.71 1.69 -13.68
CA ILE A 55 8.70 0.31 -13.19
C ILE A 55 9.17 -0.65 -14.28
N ARG A 56 8.72 -0.47 -15.52
CA ARG A 56 9.11 -1.29 -16.67
C ARG A 56 10.59 -1.13 -17.07
N LYS A 57 11.25 -0.06 -16.63
CA LYS A 57 12.69 0.18 -16.84
C LYS A 57 13.55 -0.34 -15.69
N THR A 58 12.94 -0.78 -14.59
CA THR A 58 13.64 -1.40 -13.47
C THR A 58 14.14 -2.78 -13.88
N ASP A 59 15.40 -3.10 -13.57
CA ASP A 59 16.02 -4.37 -14.01
C ASP A 59 15.35 -5.61 -13.39
N PHE A 60 14.70 -5.46 -12.22
CA PHE A 60 14.07 -6.57 -11.50
C PHE A 60 12.82 -6.14 -10.73
N VAL A 61 11.66 -6.68 -11.10
CA VAL A 61 10.36 -6.32 -10.52
C VAL A 61 9.73 -7.54 -9.83
N VAL A 62 9.52 -7.44 -8.52
CA VAL A 62 8.78 -8.45 -7.73
C VAL A 62 7.42 -7.87 -7.36
N ALA A 63 6.33 -8.54 -7.70
CA ALA A 63 4.97 -8.13 -7.36
C ALA A 63 4.34 -9.10 -6.35
N MET A 64 3.98 -8.59 -5.17
CA MET A 64 3.12 -9.29 -4.21
C MET A 64 1.66 -8.88 -4.46
N ALA A 65 0.85 -9.79 -4.99
CA ALA A 65 -0.48 -9.45 -5.48
C ALA A 65 -1.54 -10.48 -5.09
N ALA A 66 -2.73 -9.99 -4.77
CA ALA A 66 -3.91 -10.84 -4.50
C ALA A 66 -4.67 -11.22 -5.77
N PHE A 67 -4.46 -10.48 -6.86
CA PHE A 67 -5.10 -10.68 -8.15
C PHE A 67 -4.05 -10.75 -9.25
N SER A 68 -4.32 -11.52 -10.30
CA SER A 68 -3.36 -11.78 -11.38
C SER A 68 -3.54 -10.90 -12.61
N ASP A 69 -4.72 -10.30 -12.79
CA ASP A 69 -5.00 -9.37 -13.87
C ASP A 69 -4.32 -8.01 -13.63
N GLY A 70 -3.73 -7.45 -14.68
CA GLY A 70 -2.93 -6.22 -14.60
C GLY A 70 -1.46 -6.42 -14.21
N LEU A 71 -1.05 -7.62 -13.79
CA LEU A 71 0.37 -7.90 -13.48
C LEU A 71 1.28 -7.83 -14.72
N ASN A 72 0.75 -8.19 -15.89
CA ASN A 72 1.48 -8.04 -17.16
C ASN A 72 1.82 -6.57 -17.45
N ASP A 73 0.99 -5.62 -17.00
CA ASP A 73 1.24 -4.20 -17.21
C ASP A 73 2.42 -3.69 -16.38
N LEU A 74 2.77 -4.39 -15.29
CA LEU A 74 3.93 -4.12 -14.46
C LEU A 74 5.23 -4.77 -14.97
N GLN A 75 5.14 -5.72 -15.90
CA GLN A 75 6.27 -6.55 -16.35
C GLN A 75 7.04 -7.19 -15.18
N ALA A 76 6.31 -7.77 -14.22
CA ALA A 76 6.93 -8.40 -13.06
C ALA A 76 7.72 -9.66 -13.44
N ASP A 77 8.98 -9.75 -13.01
CA ASP A 77 9.82 -10.95 -13.15
C ASP A 77 9.36 -12.06 -12.21
N ILE A 78 8.90 -11.69 -11.02
CA ILE A 78 8.38 -12.61 -10.00
C ILE A 78 7.03 -12.11 -9.50
N VAL A 79 6.06 -13.01 -9.45
CA VAL A 79 4.77 -12.78 -8.79
C VAL A 79 4.69 -13.66 -7.55
N LEU A 80 4.47 -13.05 -6.40
CA LEU A 80 4.25 -13.70 -5.12
C LEU A 80 2.76 -13.61 -4.75
N PRO A 81 2.00 -14.71 -4.78
CA PRO A 81 0.58 -14.70 -4.47
C PRO A 81 0.32 -14.30 -3.01
N MET A 82 -0.30 -13.14 -2.82
CA MET A 82 -0.59 -12.56 -1.51
C MET A 82 -2.07 -12.74 -1.16
N ALA A 83 -2.36 -13.13 0.08
CA ALA A 83 -3.73 -13.27 0.57
C ALA A 83 -4.46 -11.91 0.60
N ALA A 84 -5.74 -11.89 0.26
CA ALA A 84 -6.59 -10.71 0.44
C ALA A 84 -6.88 -10.43 1.92
N PHE A 85 -7.38 -9.23 2.26
CA PHE A 85 -7.61 -8.86 3.67
C PHE A 85 -8.61 -9.78 4.39
N THR A 86 -9.56 -10.40 3.67
CA THR A 86 -10.51 -11.37 4.24
C THR A 86 -9.90 -12.75 4.49
N GLU A 87 -8.67 -12.99 4.03
CA GLU A 87 -7.98 -14.29 4.04
C GLU A 87 -6.79 -14.31 5.02
N THR A 88 -6.49 -13.18 5.67
CA THR A 88 -5.36 -13.03 6.58
C THR A 88 -5.80 -12.32 7.85
N SER A 89 -5.08 -12.56 8.94
CA SER A 89 -5.09 -11.66 10.10
C SER A 89 -4.25 -10.42 9.82
N GLY A 90 -4.58 -9.31 10.47
CA GLY A 90 -3.87 -8.05 10.34
C GLY A 90 -4.46 -6.96 11.22
N THR A 91 -3.88 -5.76 11.15
CA THR A 91 -4.38 -4.58 11.85
C THR A 91 -4.34 -3.38 10.91
N LEU A 92 -5.43 -2.63 10.85
CA LEU A 92 -5.52 -1.35 10.15
C LEU A 92 -5.62 -0.21 11.16
N VAL A 93 -5.22 0.99 10.77
CA VAL A 93 -5.37 2.20 11.60
C VAL A 93 -6.33 3.13 10.89
N ASN A 94 -7.47 3.42 11.51
CA ASN A 94 -8.47 4.34 10.95
C ASN A 94 -8.00 5.79 11.05
N MET A 95 -8.69 6.72 10.39
CA MET A 95 -8.33 8.15 10.36
C MET A 95 -8.29 8.82 11.75
N GLU A 96 -8.91 8.23 12.77
CA GLU A 96 -8.88 8.72 14.16
C GLU A 96 -7.63 8.24 14.92
N GLY A 97 -6.77 7.43 14.28
CA GLY A 97 -5.61 6.79 14.91
C GLY A 97 -5.94 5.50 15.68
N SER A 98 -7.16 4.98 15.55
CA SER A 98 -7.57 3.75 16.24
C SER A 98 -7.06 2.51 15.51
N TRP A 99 -6.36 1.64 16.24
CA TRP A 99 -5.85 0.36 15.74
C TRP A 99 -6.96 -0.70 15.79
N GLN A 100 -7.28 -1.28 14.64
CA GLN A 100 -8.37 -2.22 14.45
C GLN A 100 -7.83 -3.55 13.92
N SER A 101 -7.71 -4.54 14.80
CA SER A 101 -7.25 -5.88 14.45
C SER A 101 -8.40 -6.74 13.93
N PHE A 102 -8.11 -7.57 12.94
CA PHE A 102 -9.06 -8.49 12.32
C PHE A 102 -8.39 -9.85 12.07
N GLN A 103 -9.23 -10.86 11.86
CA GLN A 103 -8.81 -12.23 11.58
C GLN A 103 -9.33 -12.64 10.19
N GLY A 104 -8.63 -13.56 9.54
CA GLY A 104 -9.08 -14.12 8.27
C GLY A 104 -10.41 -14.86 8.44
N VAL A 105 -11.38 -14.55 7.59
CA VAL A 105 -12.73 -15.15 7.62
C VAL A 105 -12.77 -16.43 6.78
N VAL A 106 -11.87 -16.53 5.80
CA VAL A 106 -11.69 -17.70 4.94
C VAL A 106 -10.21 -18.01 4.78
N ALA A 107 -9.86 -19.21 4.35
CA ALA A 107 -8.47 -19.57 4.08
C ALA A 107 -7.96 -18.87 2.80
N PRO A 108 -6.65 -18.53 2.70
CA PRO A 108 -6.06 -18.04 1.46
C PRO A 108 -6.30 -18.96 0.28
N LYS A 109 -6.62 -18.36 -0.88
CA LYS A 109 -6.87 -19.11 -2.11
C LYS A 109 -5.59 -19.76 -2.64
N GLY A 110 -5.61 -21.09 -2.80
CA GLY A 110 -4.54 -21.84 -3.44
C GLY A 110 -3.20 -21.70 -2.70
N GLU A 111 -2.18 -21.22 -3.40
CA GLU A 111 -0.83 -21.02 -2.85
C GLU A 111 -0.61 -19.64 -2.22
N ALA A 112 -1.66 -18.80 -2.17
CA ALA A 112 -1.56 -17.48 -1.54
C ALA A 112 -1.14 -17.58 -0.07
N ARG A 113 -0.35 -16.60 0.38
CA ARG A 113 0.12 -16.50 1.76
C ARG A 113 -0.14 -15.09 2.31
N PRO A 114 -0.33 -14.94 3.64
CA PRO A 114 -0.34 -13.63 4.28
C PRO A 114 0.86 -12.78 3.87
N GLY A 115 0.63 -11.50 3.53
CA GLY A 115 1.69 -10.59 3.07
C GLY A 115 2.86 -10.48 4.05
N TRP A 116 2.57 -10.41 5.35
CA TRP A 116 3.60 -10.36 6.40
C TRP A 116 4.47 -11.64 6.43
N LYS A 117 3.90 -12.83 6.17
CA LYS A 117 4.66 -14.09 6.08
C LYS A 117 5.57 -14.12 4.85
N ILE A 118 5.11 -13.55 3.74
CA ILE A 118 5.94 -13.42 2.53
C ILE A 118 7.14 -12.53 2.83
N LEU A 119 6.91 -11.34 3.39
CA LEU A 119 7.98 -10.41 3.78
C LEU A 119 8.95 -11.04 4.79
N ARG A 120 8.41 -11.74 5.79
CA ARG A 120 9.20 -12.52 6.75
C ARG A 120 10.19 -13.44 6.06
N VAL A 121 9.70 -14.31 5.19
CA VAL A 121 10.54 -15.29 4.48
C VAL A 121 11.56 -14.59 3.58
N LEU A 122 11.16 -13.51 2.88
CA LEU A 122 12.08 -12.72 2.07
C LEU A 122 13.21 -12.11 2.91
N GLY A 123 12.90 -11.57 4.08
CA GLY A 123 13.90 -11.05 5.01
C GLY A 123 14.86 -12.13 5.51
N THR A 124 14.34 -13.30 5.89
CA THR A 124 15.16 -14.47 6.27
C THR A 124 16.08 -14.91 5.12
N LEU A 125 15.55 -15.00 3.89
CA LEU A 125 16.35 -15.38 2.71
C LEU A 125 17.42 -14.35 2.35
N ALA A 126 17.15 -13.07 2.62
CA ALA A 126 18.10 -11.97 2.46
C ALA A 126 19.08 -11.86 3.64
N ASN A 127 18.99 -12.74 4.64
CA ASN A 127 19.81 -12.74 5.84
C ASN A 127 19.77 -11.39 6.58
N LEU A 128 18.56 -10.81 6.67
CA LEU A 128 18.26 -9.61 7.43
C LEU A 128 17.75 -9.97 8.82
N ASP A 129 18.20 -9.23 9.83
CA ASP A 129 17.70 -9.34 11.20
C ASP A 129 16.26 -8.79 11.32
N GLY A 130 15.55 -9.19 12.37
CA GLY A 130 14.20 -8.67 12.68
C GLY A 130 13.05 -9.32 11.91
N PHE A 131 13.31 -10.40 11.17
CA PHE A 131 12.28 -11.16 10.43
C PHE A 131 11.96 -12.52 11.07
N ASP A 132 12.19 -12.69 12.37
CA ASP A 132 11.94 -13.94 13.12
C ASP A 132 10.59 -13.92 13.87
N LEU A 133 9.54 -13.40 13.22
CA LEU A 133 8.20 -13.26 13.80
C LEU A 133 7.29 -14.40 13.33
N ASP A 134 6.55 -15.04 14.23
CA ASP A 134 5.72 -16.22 13.93
C ASP A 134 4.22 -15.91 13.89
N THR A 135 3.79 -14.77 14.43
CA THR A 135 2.38 -14.38 14.47
C THR A 135 2.15 -12.93 14.04
N SER A 136 0.92 -12.64 13.57
CA SER A 136 0.50 -11.27 13.24
C SER A 136 0.48 -10.35 14.46
N GLU A 137 0.28 -10.91 15.63
CA GLU A 137 0.22 -10.24 16.93
C GLU A 137 1.61 -9.78 17.36
N GLU A 138 2.65 -10.57 17.08
CA GLU A 138 4.05 -10.16 17.28
C GLU A 138 4.45 -9.01 16.33
N VAL A 139 4.07 -9.11 15.05
CA VAL A 139 4.25 -8.01 14.07
C VAL A 139 3.56 -6.74 14.56
N LEU A 140 2.35 -6.85 15.10
CA LEU A 140 1.62 -5.72 15.67
C LEU A 140 2.32 -5.14 16.90
N ALA A 141 2.83 -5.98 17.79
CA ALA A 141 3.55 -5.54 18.98
C ALA A 141 4.79 -4.72 18.60
N GLU A 142 5.58 -5.22 17.63
CA GLU A 142 6.74 -4.51 17.10
C GLU A 142 6.35 -3.18 16.44
N ALA A 143 5.29 -3.18 15.61
CA ALA A 143 4.78 -1.97 14.97
C ALA A 143 4.36 -0.88 15.97
N LYS A 144 3.75 -1.28 17.09
CA LYS A 144 3.38 -0.35 18.17
C LYS A 144 4.62 0.24 18.84
N THR A 145 5.61 -0.58 19.17
CA THR A 145 6.88 -0.11 19.75
C THR A 145 7.62 0.85 18.82
N ALA A 146 7.64 0.56 17.51
CA ALA A 146 8.22 1.47 16.50
C ALA A 146 7.47 2.82 16.45
N THR A 147 6.13 2.78 16.52
CA THR A 147 5.29 3.98 16.50
C THR A 147 5.50 4.84 17.75
N GLU A 148 5.57 4.24 18.94
CA GLU A 148 5.84 4.95 20.20
C GLU A 148 7.20 5.65 20.16
N SER A 149 8.19 5.01 19.57
CA SER A 149 9.52 5.59 19.36
C SER A 149 9.48 6.75 18.37
N ALA A 150 8.73 6.63 17.27
CA ALA A 150 8.57 7.68 16.28
C ALA A 150 7.80 8.91 16.82
N ALA A 151 6.76 8.70 17.64
CA ALA A 151 6.01 9.79 18.27
C ALA A 151 6.90 10.65 19.20
N GLN A 152 7.92 10.05 19.81
CA GLN A 152 8.90 10.75 20.64
C GLN A 152 9.91 11.57 19.82
N ALA A 153 10.07 11.29 18.53
CA ALA A 153 11.03 11.93 17.63
C ALA A 153 10.56 13.27 17.03
N GLY A 154 9.36 13.75 17.38
CA GLY A 154 8.79 15.01 16.93
C GLY A 154 7.65 14.80 15.94
N GLY A 155 6.49 15.40 16.24
CA GLY A 155 5.29 15.29 15.41
C GLY A 155 5.41 16.01 14.07
N TRP A 156 4.70 15.49 13.06
CA TRP A 156 4.50 16.20 11.80
C TRP A 156 3.86 17.57 12.07
N SER A 157 4.42 18.61 11.46
CA SER A 157 3.82 19.95 11.45
C SER A 157 3.40 20.32 10.03
N ALA A 158 2.21 20.90 9.91
CA ALA A 158 1.73 21.39 8.63
C ALA A 158 2.67 22.51 8.12
N PRO A 159 2.99 22.54 6.82
CA PRO A 159 3.79 23.61 6.26
C PRO A 159 3.09 24.96 6.46
N SER A 160 3.85 26.00 6.75
CA SER A 160 3.33 27.35 7.03
C SER A 160 2.71 28.03 5.81
N SER A 161 2.96 27.51 4.61
CA SER A 161 2.33 27.94 3.36
C SER A 161 2.28 26.77 2.37
N LEU A 162 1.22 26.75 1.56
CA LEU A 162 1.16 25.92 0.34
C LEU A 162 1.71 26.77 -0.81
N GLY A 163 2.53 26.18 -1.69
CA GLY A 163 3.08 26.89 -2.86
C GLY A 163 1.97 27.48 -3.74
N SER A 164 2.26 28.60 -4.41
CA SER A 164 1.27 29.36 -5.19
C SER A 164 0.82 28.71 -6.50
N ASP A 165 1.45 27.61 -6.93
CA ASP A 165 1.02 26.82 -8.09
C ASP A 165 -0.17 25.94 -7.70
N GLN A 166 -1.34 26.55 -7.56
CA GLN A 166 -2.60 25.85 -7.38
C GLN A 166 -3.02 25.20 -8.69
N THR A 167 -2.43 24.04 -8.98
CA THR A 167 -3.09 23.08 -9.87
C THR A 167 -4.06 22.32 -8.99
N THR A 168 -5.36 22.61 -9.08
CA THR A 168 -6.38 21.71 -8.55
C THR A 168 -6.33 20.44 -9.40
N VAL A 169 -5.53 19.47 -8.98
CA VAL A 169 -5.55 18.15 -9.59
C VAL A 169 -6.74 17.42 -8.98
N SER A 170 -7.77 17.17 -9.79
CA SER A 170 -8.80 16.19 -9.42
C SER A 170 -8.15 14.82 -9.48
N ILE A 171 -7.68 14.31 -8.34
CA ILE A 171 -7.25 12.92 -8.19
C ILE A 171 -8.52 12.08 -7.92
N GLY A 172 -9.49 12.17 -8.84
CA GLY A 172 -10.77 11.50 -8.70
C GLY A 172 -10.73 10.14 -9.36
N HIS A 173 -10.23 9.10 -8.67
CA HIS A 173 -10.64 7.75 -9.04
C HIS A 173 -12.13 7.63 -8.69
N GLY A 174 -12.94 7.04 -9.59
CA GLY A 174 -14.32 6.72 -9.26
C GLY A 174 -14.37 5.88 -7.97
N ILE A 175 -15.42 6.04 -7.16
CA ILE A 175 -15.49 5.39 -5.83
C ILE A 175 -15.39 3.86 -5.87
N TYR A 176 -15.69 3.24 -7.02
CA TYR A 176 -15.55 1.80 -7.26
C TYR A 176 -14.30 1.45 -8.09
N ALA A 177 -13.34 2.36 -8.15
CA ALA A 177 -12.05 2.20 -8.82
C ALA A 177 -10.84 2.39 -7.88
N VAL A 178 -11.08 2.57 -6.58
CA VAL A 178 -10.06 2.96 -5.60
C VAL A 178 -9.07 1.86 -5.21
N ASP A 179 -9.45 0.59 -5.34
CA ASP A 179 -8.60 -0.53 -4.96
C ASP A 179 -8.84 -1.78 -5.83
N PRO A 180 -7.94 -2.78 -5.78
CA PRO A 180 -8.06 -4.00 -6.58
C PRO A 180 -9.37 -4.77 -6.39
N LEU A 181 -9.96 -4.75 -5.19
CA LEU A 181 -11.14 -5.53 -4.85
C LEU A 181 -12.40 -4.89 -5.41
N VAL A 182 -12.59 -3.58 -5.20
CA VAL A 182 -13.76 -2.88 -5.73
C VAL A 182 -13.75 -2.79 -7.26
N ARG A 183 -12.55 -2.68 -7.87
CA ARG A 183 -12.37 -2.71 -9.33
C ARG A 183 -12.88 -4.01 -9.96
N ARG A 184 -12.92 -5.10 -9.20
CA ARG A 184 -13.31 -6.45 -9.65
C ARG A 184 -14.68 -6.88 -9.17
N SER A 185 -15.36 -6.03 -8.39
CA SER A 185 -16.71 -6.34 -7.91
C SER A 185 -17.75 -6.04 -8.98
N GLU A 186 -18.26 -7.10 -9.62
CA GLU A 186 -19.28 -6.99 -10.69
C GLU A 186 -20.49 -6.16 -10.24
N ALA A 187 -21.00 -6.39 -9.03
CA ALA A 187 -22.14 -5.66 -8.49
C ALA A 187 -21.88 -4.15 -8.37
N LEU A 188 -20.67 -3.76 -7.95
CA LEU A 188 -20.30 -2.35 -7.86
C LEU A 188 -20.13 -1.73 -9.26
N GLN A 189 -19.49 -2.45 -10.19
CA GLN A 189 -19.28 -1.98 -11.55
C GLN A 189 -20.60 -1.84 -12.35
N GLN A 190 -21.62 -2.66 -12.05
CA GLN A 190 -22.94 -2.57 -12.69
C GLN A 190 -23.83 -1.46 -12.11
N SER A 191 -23.49 -0.91 -10.95
CA SER A 191 -24.22 0.20 -10.36
C SER A 191 -24.08 1.48 -11.18
N HIS A 192 -24.99 2.43 -10.98
CA HIS A 192 -24.95 3.73 -11.66
C HIS A 192 -23.60 4.45 -11.49
N LEU A 193 -23.05 4.46 -10.28
CA LEU A 193 -21.77 5.11 -9.98
C LEU A 193 -20.56 4.34 -10.54
N GLY A 194 -20.67 3.01 -10.74
CA GLY A 194 -19.63 2.22 -11.40
C GLY A 194 -19.56 2.45 -12.91
N GLN A 195 -20.70 2.76 -13.53
CA GLN A 195 -20.78 3.06 -14.96
C GLN A 195 -20.34 4.50 -15.30
N GLN A 196 -20.32 5.41 -14.32
CA GLN A 196 -19.75 6.74 -14.49
C GLN A 196 -18.21 6.63 -14.51
N LYS A 197 -17.61 6.69 -15.70
CA LYS A 197 -16.16 6.61 -15.91
C LYS A 197 -15.45 7.87 -15.37
N GLY A 198 -15.21 7.94 -14.06
CA GLY A 198 -14.29 8.92 -13.43
C GLY A 198 -14.64 10.41 -13.60
N GLU A 199 -15.67 10.76 -14.37
CA GLU A 199 -16.21 12.11 -14.46
C GLU A 199 -17.10 12.35 -13.24
N ILE A 200 -16.46 12.63 -12.11
CA ILE A 200 -17.13 13.32 -11.01
C ILE A 200 -17.09 14.80 -11.41
N ALA A 201 -18.27 15.37 -11.70
CA ALA A 201 -18.47 16.80 -12.01
C ALA A 201 -18.04 17.69 -10.84
#